data_AF-A0A1E4SCU2-F1
#
_entry.id   AF-A0A1E4SCU2-F1
#
_cell.length_a   1.000
_cell.length_b   1.000
_cell.length_c   1.000
_cell.angle_alpha   90.00
_cell.angle_beta   90.00
_cell.angle_gamma   90.00
#
_symmetry.space_group_name_H-M   'P 1'
#
loop_
_entity.id
_entity.type
_entity.pdbx_description
1 polymer ?
#
loop_
_entity_poly.entity_id
_entity_poly.type
_entity_poly.pdbx_seq_one_letter_code
_entity_poly.pdbx_strand_id
1 'polypeptide(L)'
;MALDAENFKFETPQFDARFPYQNQTKHCAQSYIDYHKCVSVKGEDFEPCKVFFKTFTSLCPVDWVERWDDQRAAGKFPVNMDA
;
A
#
# COMPACT_ATOMS: atom_id res chain seq x y z
N MET A 1 -15.53 12.48 9.41
CA MET A 1 -16.62 12.11 8.48
C MET A 1 -17.46 11.08 9.19
N ALA A 2 -18.73 11.37 9.46
CA ALA A 2 -19.64 10.42 10.09
C ALA A 2 -20.00 9.34 9.05
N LEU A 3 -19.89 8.07 9.42
CA LEU A 3 -20.30 6.95 8.59
C LEU A 3 -21.82 6.79 8.74
N ASP A 4 -22.60 7.31 7.80
CA ASP A 4 -24.03 7.07 7.69
C ASP A 4 -24.31 5.95 6.68
N ALA A 5 -25.39 5.19 6.91
CA ALA A 5 -25.73 4.02 6.09
C ALA A 5 -26.05 4.37 4.63
N GLU A 6 -26.39 5.63 4.33
CA GLU A 6 -26.72 6.10 2.98
C GLU A 6 -25.47 6.47 2.16
N ASN A 7 -24.38 6.89 2.81
CA ASN A 7 -23.12 7.28 2.14
C ASN A 7 -21.98 6.27 2.28
N PHE A 8 -22.17 5.13 2.97
CA PHE A 8 -21.14 4.12 3.11
C PHE A 8 -21.01 3.24 1.86
N LYS A 9 -19.92 3.40 1.11
CA LYS A 9 -19.57 2.54 -0.03
C LYS A 9 -18.63 1.43 0.41
N PHE A 10 -19.07 0.17 0.31
CA PHE A 10 -18.19 -0.99 0.45
C PHE A 10 -17.23 -1.06 -0.75
N GLU A 11 -16.01 -0.55 -0.57
CA GLU A 11 -14.97 -0.56 -1.58
C GLU A 11 -13.72 -1.26 -1.05
N THR A 12 -13.09 -2.06 -1.90
CA THR A 12 -11.87 -2.83 -1.63
C THR A 12 -11.00 -2.82 -2.89
N PRO A 13 -9.68 -3.10 -2.81
CA PRO A 13 -8.83 -3.17 -3.98
C PRO A 13 -9.38 -4.14 -5.02
N GLN A 14 -9.37 -3.72 -6.28
CA GLN A 14 -9.85 -4.53 -7.40
C GLN A 14 -8.83 -5.60 -7.78
N PHE A 15 -9.23 -6.50 -8.68
CA PHE A 15 -8.33 -7.50 -9.26
C PHE A 15 -7.17 -6.84 -10.03
N ASP A 16 -5.93 -7.15 -9.65
CA ASP A 16 -4.74 -6.76 -10.38
C ASP A 16 -4.25 -7.92 -11.26
N ALA A 17 -4.32 -7.74 -12.59
CA ALA A 17 -3.90 -8.74 -13.57
C ALA A 17 -2.40 -9.09 -13.50
N ARG A 18 -1.56 -8.28 -12.84
CA ARG A 18 -0.14 -8.60 -12.58
C ARG A 18 0.02 -9.71 -11.53
N PHE A 19 -0.98 -9.90 -10.68
CA PHE A 19 -0.99 -10.89 -9.61
C PHE A 19 -2.22 -11.83 -9.70
N PRO A 20 -2.34 -12.62 -10.77
CA PRO A 20 -3.55 -13.41 -11.04
C PRO A 20 -3.67 -14.69 -10.18
N TYR A 21 -2.60 -15.08 -9.50
CA TYR A 21 -2.53 -16.33 -8.73
C TYR A 21 -3.01 -16.12 -7.28
N GLN A 22 -3.31 -17.24 -6.60
CA GLN A 22 -3.76 -17.23 -5.21
C GLN A 22 -2.74 -16.61 -4.24
N ASN A 23 -1.44 -16.71 -4.53
CA ASN A 23 -0.41 -16.11 -3.68
C ASN A 23 -0.31 -14.59 -3.93
N GLN A 24 -0.92 -13.81 -3.03
CA GLN A 24 -0.95 -12.34 -3.08
C GLN A 24 0.18 -11.66 -2.29
N THR A 25 1.16 -12.42 -1.79
CA THR A 25 2.30 -11.87 -1.02
C THR A 25 3.05 -10.78 -1.80
N LYS A 26 3.28 -11.01 -3.11
CA LYS A 26 3.94 -10.04 -3.98
C LYS A 26 3.08 -8.80 -4.23
N HIS A 27 1.76 -8.95 -4.31
CA HIS A 27 0.84 -7.83 -4.50
C HIS A 27 0.85 -6.89 -3.30
N CYS A 28 0.80 -7.45 -2.09
CA CYS A 28 0.95 -6.71 -0.85
C CYS A 28 2.31 -5.97 -0.80
N ALA A 29 3.42 -6.69 -0.94
CA ALA A 29 4.76 -6.10 -0.86
C ALA A 29 5.01 -5.02 -1.93
N GLN A 30 4.58 -5.25 -3.17
CA GLN A 30 4.74 -4.29 -4.25
C GLN A 30 3.91 -3.03 -4.01
N SER A 31 2.67 -3.15 -3.53
CA SER A 31 1.82 -2.00 -3.24
C SER A 31 2.39 -1.12 -2.13
N TYR A 32 3.01 -1.72 -1.11
CA TYR A 32 3.71 -0.99 -0.06
C TYR A 32 4.91 -0.21 -0.60
N ILE A 33 5.74 -0.85 -1.44
CA ILE A 33 6.89 -0.21 -2.10
C ILE A 33 6.43 0.93 -3.01
N ASP A 34 5.41 0.69 -3.84
CA ASP A 34 4.88 1.67 -4.80
C ASP A 34 4.31 2.90 -4.08
N TYR A 35 3.63 2.72 -2.95
CA TYR A 35 3.15 3.83 -2.13
C TYR A 35 4.30 4.73 -1.68
N HIS A 36 5.33 4.16 -1.05
CA HIS A 36 6.43 4.94 -0.50
C HIS A 36 7.31 5.59 -1.58
N LYS A 37 7.48 4.95 -2.74
CA LYS A 37 8.11 5.57 -3.91
C LYS A 37 7.28 6.71 -4.50
N CYS A 38 5.97 6.51 -4.58
CA CYS A 38 5.06 7.53 -5.10
C CYS A 38 5.09 8.78 -4.20
N VAL A 39 5.05 8.58 -2.87
CA VAL A 39 5.16 9.67 -1.88
C VAL A 39 6.51 10.36 -1.94
N SER A 40 7.62 9.65 -2.10
CA SER A 40 8.95 10.27 -2.19
C SER A 40 9.13 11.15 -3.43
N VAL A 41 8.56 10.74 -4.58
CA VAL A 41 8.71 11.47 -5.85
C VAL A 41 7.65 12.56 -6.04
N LYS A 42 6.39 12.32 -5.64
CA LYS A 42 5.24 13.19 -5.95
C LYS A 42 4.69 13.93 -4.74
N GLY A 43 5.06 13.55 -3.52
CA GLY A 43 4.50 14.07 -2.28
C GLY A 43 3.23 13.33 -1.83
N GLU A 44 2.85 13.51 -0.56
CA GLU A 44 1.73 12.81 0.08
C GLU A 44 0.35 13.21 -0.48
N ASP A 45 0.24 14.41 -1.06
CA ASP A 45 -1.02 14.94 -1.59
C ASP A 45 -1.41 14.39 -2.96
N PHE A 46 -0.54 13.60 -3.60
CA PHE A 46 -0.81 13.05 -4.92
C PHE A 46 -1.85 11.92 -4.83
N GLU A 47 -3.09 12.23 -5.23
CA GLU A 47 -4.22 11.29 -5.15
C GLU A 47 -3.96 9.88 -5.71
N PRO A 48 -3.24 9.71 -6.84
CA PRO A 48 -2.92 8.37 -7.33
C PRO A 48 -2.07 7.53 -6.37
N CYS A 49 -1.26 8.13 -5.49
CA CYS A 49 -0.52 7.38 -4.47
C CYS A 49 -1.48 6.73 -3.45
N LYS A 50 -2.65 7.34 -3.19
CA LYS A 50 -3.61 6.81 -2.21
C LYS A 50 -4.24 5.49 -2.64
N VAL A 51 -4.20 5.16 -3.94
CA VAL A 51 -4.61 3.84 -4.42
C VAL A 51 -3.69 2.77 -3.84
N PHE A 52 -2.37 2.98 -3.88
CA PHE A 52 -1.41 2.03 -3.30
C PHE A 52 -1.56 1.93 -1.79
N PHE A 53 -1.82 3.06 -1.12
CA PHE A 53 -2.13 3.09 0.31
C PHE A 53 -3.30 2.16 0.65
N LYS A 54 -4.47 2.39 0.02
CA LYS A 54 -5.65 1.55 0.20
C LYS A 54 -5.37 0.07 -0.08
N THR A 55 -4.55 -0.22 -1.11
CA THR A 55 -4.23 -1.59 -1.50
C THR A 55 -3.40 -2.33 -0.46
N PHE A 56 -2.27 -1.76 -0.02
CA PHE A 56 -1.43 -2.46 0.96
C PHE A 56 -2.10 -2.54 2.33
N THR A 57 -2.85 -1.52 2.76
CA THR A 57 -3.57 -1.58 4.05
C THR A 57 -4.69 -2.61 4.07
N SER A 58 -5.25 -2.97 2.91
CA SER A 58 -6.31 -3.97 2.81
C SER A 58 -5.77 -5.40 2.65
N LEU A 59 -4.61 -5.57 2.02
CA LEU A 59 -4.05 -6.89 1.70
C LEU A 59 -2.97 -7.36 2.69
N CYS A 60 -2.19 -6.44 3.25
CA CYS A 60 -1.04 -6.79 4.07
C CYS A 60 -1.44 -7.03 5.53
N PRO A 61 -0.88 -8.04 6.20
CA PRO A 61 -0.93 -8.15 7.65
C PRO A 61 -0.28 -6.92 8.31
N VAL A 62 -0.89 -6.41 9.38
CA VAL A 62 -0.38 -5.24 10.12
C VAL A 62 1.05 -5.47 10.62
N ASP A 63 1.33 -6.64 11.19
CA ASP A 63 2.67 -7.03 11.66
C ASP A 63 3.76 -6.92 10.58
N TRP A 64 3.40 -7.12 9.30
CA TRP A 64 4.37 -7.00 8.21
C TRP A 64 4.66 -5.54 7.89
N VAL A 65 3.61 -4.72 7.85
CA VAL A 65 3.70 -3.28 7.61
C VAL A 65 4.56 -2.63 8.70
N GLU A 66 4.28 -2.91 9.98
CA GLU A 66 5.06 -2.37 11.11
C GLU A 66 6.54 -2.75 11.02
N ARG A 67 6.84 -4.02 10.73
CA ARG A 67 8.23 -4.48 10.56
C ARG A 67 8.93 -3.80 9.39
N TRP A 68 8.23 -3.57 8.28
CA TRP A 68 8.79 -2.86 7.14
C TRP A 68 8.99 -1.38 7.45
N ASP A 69 8.08 -0.76 8.20
CA ASP A 69 8.19 0.63 8.66
C ASP A 69 9.42 0.81 9.56
N ASP A 70 9.63 -0.09 10.52
CA ASP A 70 10.82 -0.12 11.38
C ASP A 70 12.11 -0.28 10.55
N GLN A 71 12.10 -1.18 9.56
CA GLN A 71 13.25 -1.39 8.67
C GLN A 71 13.54 -0.16 7.81
N ARG A 72 12.51 0.54 7.32
CA ARG A 72 12.66 1.80 6.56
C ARG A 72 13.21 2.91 7.45
N ALA A 73 12.65 3.09 8.64
CA ALA A 73 13.12 4.08 9.61
C ALA A 73 14.59 3.83 10.03
N ALA A 74 14.99 2.56 10.13
CA ALA A 74 16.36 2.17 10.43
C ALA A 74 17.32 2.20 9.22
N GLY A 75 16.82 2.49 7.99
CA GLY A 75 17.63 2.46 6.76
C GLY A 75 18.11 1.06 6.35
N LYS A 76 17.43 0.00 6.80
CA LYS A 76 17.78 -1.41 6.56
C LYS A 76 16.81 -2.13 5.63
N PHE A 77 15.89 -1.39 5.00
CA PHE A 77 14.92 -1.97 4.09
C PHE A 77 15.63 -2.52 2.84
N PRO A 78 15.36 -3.76 2.41
CA PRO A 78 16.15 -4.44 1.36
C PRO A 78 15.86 -3.96 -0.07
N VAL A 79 14.99 -2.97 -0.26
CA VAL A 79 14.57 -2.48 -1.58
C VAL A 79 14.98 -1.02 -1.75
N ASN A 80 15.47 -0.67 -2.94
CA ASN A 80 15.79 0.71 -3.30
C ASN A 80 14.50 1.55 -3.46
N MET A 81 14.41 2.64 -2.69
CA MET A 81 13.28 3.59 -2.67
C MET A 81 13.58 4.93 -3.34
N ASP A 82 14.81 5.14 -3.82
CA ASP A 82 15.32 6.42 -4.33
C ASP A 82 15.18 6.57 -5.86
N ALA A 83 14.36 5.72 -6.49
CA ALA A 83 14.19 5.65 -7.95
C ALA A 83 12.77 5.99 -8.38
#